data_AF-Q7MV83-F1
#
_entry.id   AF-Q7MV83-F1
#
_cell.length_a   1.000
_cell.length_b   1.000
_cell.length_c   1.000
_cell.angle_alpha   90.00
_cell.angle_beta   90.00
_cell.angle_gamma   90.00
#
_symmetry.space_group_name_H-M   'P 1'
#
loop_
_entity.id
_entity.type
_entity.pdbx_description
1 polymer ?
#
loop_
_entity_poly.entity_id
_entity_poly.type
_entity_poly.pdbx_seq_one_letter_code
_entity_poly.pdbx_strand_id
1 'polypeptide(L)' 'MYSDRQRGFHISLDLYHFGWNIWKHFCVGKQDEMALSLKLVFADALKDVETDTIKSHLKDDEQKGLIKIQKSL' A
#
# COMPACT_ATOMS: atom_id res chain seq x y z
N MET A 1 0.11 19.63 -14.11
CA MET A 1 -0.64 18.57 -14.81
C MET A 1 0.05 17.20 -14.78
N TYR A 2 1.34 17.07 -15.09
CA TYR A 2 2.06 15.78 -14.91
C TYR A 2 2.40 15.46 -13.45
N SER A 3 2.60 16.48 -12.62
CA SER A 3 3.05 16.36 -11.23
C SER A 3 1.98 15.77 -10.29
N ASP A 4 0.70 16.08 -10.51
CA ASP A 4 -0.41 15.64 -9.64
C ASP A 4 -0.68 14.15 -9.79
N ARG A 5 -0.49 13.59 -10.99
CA ARG A 5 -0.66 12.17 -11.27
C ARG A 5 0.44 11.32 -10.62
N GLN A 6 1.69 11.78 -10.63
CA GLN A 6 2.77 11.09 -9.90
C GLN A 6 2.57 11.21 -8.39
N ARG A 7 2.13 12.37 -7.89
CA ARG A 7 1.81 12.56 -6.46
C ARG A 7 0.70 11.59 -5.99
N GLY A 8 -0.36 11.40 -6.77
CA GLY A 8 -1.42 10.44 -6.45
C GLY A 8 -0.93 8.99 -6.38
N PHE A 9 -0.06 8.58 -7.30
CA PHE A 9 0.53 7.24 -7.30
C PHE A 9 1.36 6.95 -6.04
N HIS A 10 2.16 7.93 -5.59
CA HIS A 10 2.93 7.80 -4.35
C HIS A 10 2.03 7.69 -3.11
N ILE A 11 0.95 8.48 -3.05
CA ILE A 11 0.00 8.45 -1.93
C ILE A 11 -0.68 7.08 -1.81
N SER A 12 -1.12 6.48 -2.92
CA SER A 12 -1.76 5.15 -2.88
C SER A 12 -0.78 4.08 -2.37
N LEU A 13 0.49 4.12 -2.81
CA LEU A 13 1.51 3.18 -2.35
C LEU A 13 1.79 3.30 -0.85
N ASP A 14 1.89 4.53 -0.35
CA ASP A 14 2.10 4.81 1.09
C ASP A 14 0.93 4.28 1.93
N LEU A 15 -0.32 4.43 1.45
CA LEU A 15 -1.50 3.89 2.11
C LEU A 15 -1.53 2.36 2.14
N TYR A 16 -1.05 1.69 1.08
CA TYR A 16 -0.96 0.23 1.06
C TYR A 16 0.07 -0.28 2.06
N HIS A 17 1.25 0.36 2.13
CA HIS A 17 2.26 0.03 3.14
C HIS A 17 1.75 0.27 4.56
N PHE A 18 1.04 1.39 4.79
CA PHE A 18 0.41 1.69 6.07
C PHE A 18 -0.57 0.58 6.48
N GLY A 19 -1.49 0.21 5.60
CA GLY A 19 -2.46 -0.86 5.84
C GLY A 19 -1.80 -2.22 6.09
N TRP A 20 -0.77 -2.57 5.32
CA TRP A 20 0.00 -3.79 5.51
C TRP A 20 0.69 -3.82 6.88
N ASN A 21 1.34 -2.72 7.28
CA ASN A 21 2.04 -2.65 8.56
C ASN A 21 1.09 -2.83 9.75
N ILE A 22 -0.11 -2.22 9.70
CA ILE A 22 -1.13 -2.42 10.73
C ILE A 22 -1.58 -3.88 10.77
N TRP A 23 -1.98 -4.44 9.63
CA TRP A 23 -2.44 -5.83 9.58
C TRP A 23 -1.36 -6.80 10.04
N LYS A 24 -0.10 -6.62 9.62
CA LYS A 24 1.04 -7.47 10.01
C LYS A 24 1.37 -7.37 11.50
N HIS A 25 1.31 -6.17 12.08
CA HIS A 25 1.66 -5.97 13.49
C HIS A 25 0.61 -6.56 14.44
N PHE A 26 -0.67 -6.36 14.11
CA PHE A 26 -1.76 -6.74 15.01
C PHE A 26 -2.45 -8.06 14.62
N CYS A 27 -2.16 -8.62 13.43
CA CYS A 27 -2.88 -9.76 12.86
C CYS A 27 -4.41 -9.60 12.92
N VAL A 28 -4.90 -8.36 12.76
CA VAL A 28 -6.32 -8.05 12.95
C VAL A 28 -7.12 -8.59 11.77
N GLY A 29 -7.98 -9.55 12.06
CA GLY A 29 -9.02 -10.03 11.16
C GLY A 29 -8.48 -10.54 9.82
N LYS A 30 -9.37 -10.54 8.83
CA LYS A 30 -9.01 -10.90 7.44
C LYS A 30 -8.43 -9.69 6.74
N GLN A 31 -7.47 -9.91 5.84
CA GLN A 31 -6.91 -8.86 4.98
C GLN A 31 -7.99 -8.09 4.19
N ASP A 32 -9.14 -8.73 3.94
CA ASP A 32 -10.34 -8.15 3.33
C ASP A 32 -10.93 -7.01 4.17
N GLU A 33 -11.00 -7.21 5.49
CA GLU A 33 -11.50 -6.20 6.43
C GLU A 33 -10.53 -5.01 6.50
N MET A 34 -9.23 -5.26 6.38
CA MET A 34 -8.22 -4.20 6.29
C MET A 34 -8.37 -3.38 4.99
N ALA A 35 -8.58 -4.04 3.85
CA ALA A 35 -8.80 -3.36 2.58
C ALA A 35 -10.06 -2.48 2.59
N LEU A 36 -11.15 -2.99 3.17
CA LEU A 36 -12.38 -2.21 3.37
C LEU A 36 -12.16 -1.02 4.31
N SER A 37 -11.44 -1.24 5.41
CA SER A 37 -11.12 -0.18 6.38
C SER A 37 -10.33 0.96 5.75
N LEU A 38 -9.31 0.64 4.94
CA LEU A 38 -8.54 1.64 4.20
C LEU A 38 -9.40 2.41 3.21
N LYS A 39 -10.26 1.72 2.45
CA LYS A 39 -11.16 2.38 1.48
C LYS A 39 -12.16 3.30 2.17
N LEU A 40 -12.61 2.94 3.37
CA LEU A 40 -13.52 3.77 4.16
C LEU A 40 -12.83 5.00 4.75
N VAL A 41 -11.66 4.82 5.38
CA VAL A 41 -10.92 5.91 6.05
C VAL A 41 -10.30 6.88 5.06
N PHE A 42 -9.80 6.36 3.93
CA PHE A 42 -9.16 7.14 2.87
C PHE A 42 -10.02 7.22 1.61
N ALA A 43 -11.34 7.44 1.79
CA ALA A 43 -12.32 7.42 0.72
C ALA A 43 -11.95 8.34 -0.46
N ASP A 44 -11.48 9.56 -0.19
CA ASP A 44 -11.10 10.50 -1.26
C ASP A 44 -9.87 10.04 -2.06
N ALA A 45 -8.92 9.39 -1.40
CA ALA A 45 -7.67 8.93 -2.02
C ALA A 45 -7.83 7.60 -2.75
N LEU A 46 -8.82 6.79 -2.36
CA LEU A 46 -9.07 5.43 -2.89
C LEU A 46 -10.43 5.30 -3.60
N LYS A 47 -11.12 6.41 -3.88
CA LYS A 47 -12.48 6.42 -4.46
C LYS A 47 -12.61 5.60 -5.75
N ASP A 48 -11.60 5.66 -6.61
CA ASP A 48 -11.58 5.01 -7.93
C ASP A 48 -10.81 3.68 -7.92
N VAL A 49 -10.46 3.16 -6.73
CA VAL A 49 -9.69 1.92 -6.57
C VAL A 49 -10.60 0.83 -6.03
N GLU A 50 -10.66 -0.31 -6.72
CA GLU A 50 -11.42 -1.46 -6.27
C GLU A 50 -10.85 -2.08 -4.99
N THR A 51 -11.71 -2.56 -4.11
CA THR A 51 -11.29 -3.15 -2.83
C THR A 51 -10.36 -4.34 -3.02
N ASP A 52 -10.62 -5.17 -4.03
CA ASP A 52 -9.76 -6.30 -4.39
C ASP A 52 -8.36 -5.83 -4.85
N THR A 53 -8.29 -4.70 -5.54
CA THR A 53 -7.01 -4.08 -5.91
C THR A 53 -6.26 -3.63 -4.67
N ILE A 54 -6.92 -2.96 -3.71
CA ILE A 54 -6.31 -2.57 -2.42
C ILE A 54 -5.76 -3.81 -1.71
N LYS A 55 -6.59 -4.85 -1.55
CA LYS A 55 -6.19 -6.13 -0.94
C LYS A 55 -4.96 -6.73 -1.61
N SER A 56 -4.92 -6.74 -2.95
CA SER A 56 -3.79 -7.30 -3.71
C SER A 56 -2.47 -6.56 -3.47
N HIS A 57 -2.54 -5.30 -3.02
CA HIS A 57 -1.40 -4.45 -2.66
C HIS A 57 -1.07 -4.46 -1.17
N LEU A 58 -1.91 -5.05 -0.30
CA LEU A 58 -1.60 -5.27 1.12
C LEU A 58 -0.66 -6.45 1.31
N LYS A 59 0.47 -6.45 0.63
CA LYS A 59 1.50 -7.48 0.75
C LYS A 59 2.86 -6.83 0.68
N ASP A 60 3.81 -7.44 1.36
CA ASP A 60 5.20 -7.05 1.21
C ASP A 60 5.68 -7.43 -0.20
N ASP A 61 6.45 -6.54 -0.82
CA ASP A 61 7.40 -6.95 -1.85
C ASP A 61 8.73 -7.02 -1.11
N GLU A 62 9.10 -8.22 -0.63
CA GLU A 62 10.29 -8.45 0.18
C GLU A 62 11.58 -7.90 -0.48
N GLN A 63 11.54 -7.62 -1.79
CA GLN A 63 12.66 -7.08 -2.56
C GLN A 63 12.63 -5.55 -2.72
N LYS A 64 11.53 -4.87 -2.41
CA LYS A 64 11.46 -3.39 -2.50
C LYS A 64 12.19 -2.74 -1.34
N GLY A 65 13.04 -1.76 -1.65
CA GLY A 65 13.81 -1.01 -0.66
C GLY A 65 15.11 -1.67 -0.20
N LEU A 66 15.42 -2.88 -0.68
CA LEU A 66 16.72 -3.50 -0.45
C LEU A 66 17.80 -2.81 -1.30
N ILE A 67 18.63 -2.00 -0.66
CA ILE A 67 19.87 -1.51 -1.26
C ILE A 67 20.90 -2.64 -1.17
N LYS A 68 21.06 -3.40 -2.26
CA LYS A 68 22.12 -4.41 -2.36
C LYS A 68 23.47 -3.69 -2.40
N ILE A 69 24.24 -3.79 -1.33
CA ILE A 69 25.63 -3.36 -1.32
C ILE A 69 26.42 -4.30 -2.23
N GLN A 70 26.69 -3.89 -3.46
CA GLN A 70 27.67 -4.57 -4.30
C GLN A 70 29.05 -4.27 -3.73
N LYS A 71 29.78 -5.30 -3.30
CA LYS A 71 31.23 -5.18 -3.19
C LYS A 71 31.73 -4.92 -4.61
N SER A 72 32.32 -3.75 -4.83
CA SER A 72 33.03 -3.42 -6.05
C SER A 72 33.99 -4.55 -6.43
N LEU A 73 34.01 -4.86 -7.74
CA LEU A 73 34.84 -5.85 -8.42
C LEU A 73 36.30 -5.84 -7.98
#